data_AF-A0A2K3DL99-F1
#
_entry.id   AF-A0A2K3DL99-F1
#
_cell.length_a   1.000
_cell.length_b   1.000
_cell.length_c   1.000
_cell.angle_alpha   90.00
_cell.angle_beta   90.00
_cell.angle_gamma   90.00
#
_symmetry.space_group_name_H-M   'P 1'
#
loop_
_entity.id
_entity.type
_entity.pdbx_description
1 polymer ?
#
loop_
_entity_poly.entity_id
_entity_poly.type
_entity_poly.pdbx_seq_one_letter_code
_entity_poly.pdbx_strand_id
1 'polypeptide(L)'
;MSGRWRRREDSPLHELDPDLHILVDDRPGPLPAHHAVLMLFSRCVRDLPRAAAAPALAPFSSTGTYSFGGGHAAAGSACGAGGGGGGGVGLSAGGALGSAGSAPLEAAALGSVSITVWDLRNLVLEGESRPVSGDVVQRWLDLVYSHVDHGRRLEVLTDMEHARSLLLFADAIGSSSLSLETLCRRLLETPGLHVRVPLEQNTHVPWLELVLMGRMYYVLQPRSLEFVDVPYTACVIIDPGISEACRASLPGAVAAALEGWLYLAGRLRLVPLARTLIDFVKLQLVPAGLSILGPAVAQVYSPRVLQCLPPELLVEGFLRDAVGDLPSRVQLQANGPVTLGCASAAAAAWYECAPGHGVELAAVEALEGRSMLHSEEFADLPVNASMGGLSAEQREAAVTQAMERLLAET
;
A
#
# COMPACT_ATOMS: atom_id res chain seq x y z
N MET A 1 15.35 38.48 22.19
CA MET A 1 14.42 38.00 23.24
C MET A 1 13.96 36.60 22.86
N SER A 2 14.58 35.56 23.43
CA SER A 2 14.24 34.17 23.13
C SER A 2 13.05 33.74 23.98
N GLY A 3 11.86 33.72 23.39
CA GLY A 3 10.67 33.15 24.01
C GLY A 3 10.87 31.65 24.20
N ARG A 4 11.14 31.23 25.44
CA ARG A 4 11.22 29.83 25.84
C ARG A 4 9.78 29.29 25.82
N TRP A 5 9.39 28.65 24.73
CA TRP A 5 8.13 27.90 24.66
C TRP A 5 8.19 26.79 25.72
N ARG A 6 7.51 27.00 26.85
CA ARG A 6 7.23 25.92 27.80
C ARG A 6 6.29 24.96 27.09
N ARG A 7 6.77 23.73 26.81
CA ARG A 7 5.89 22.60 26.51
C ARG A 7 4.89 22.47 27.66
N ARG A 8 3.62 22.81 27.40
CA ARG A 8 2.51 22.33 28.21
C ARG A 8 2.30 20.87 27.79
N GLU A 9 2.45 19.96 28.75
CA GLU A 9 2.18 18.53 28.56
C GLU A 9 0.67 18.22 28.59
N ASP A 10 -0.16 19.24 28.87
CA ASP A 10 -1.61 19.11 28.92
C ASP A 10 -2.20 19.29 27.51
N SER A 11 -2.22 18.21 26.73
CA SER A 11 -3.01 18.20 25.49
C SER A 11 -4.48 18.39 25.87
N PRO A 12 -5.20 19.37 25.29
CA PRO A 12 -6.58 19.69 25.67
C PRO A 12 -7.57 18.54 25.40
N LEU A 13 -7.14 17.48 24.73
CA LEU A 13 -7.95 16.31 24.42
C LEU A 13 -7.94 15.24 25.52
N HIS A 14 -6.99 15.26 26.45
CA HIS A 14 -6.93 14.25 27.52
C HIS A 14 -8.03 14.39 28.57
N GLU A 15 -8.62 15.59 28.70
CA GLU A 15 -9.67 15.88 29.67
C GLU A 15 -11.09 15.76 29.09
N LEU A 16 -11.22 15.53 27.78
CA LEU A 16 -12.49 15.43 27.08
C LEU A 16 -12.84 13.98 26.81
N ASP A 17 -14.05 13.57 27.23
CA ASP A 17 -14.61 12.28 26.82
C ASP A 17 -14.67 12.20 25.29
N PRO A 18 -14.16 11.10 24.69
CA PRO A 18 -14.15 10.93 23.25
C PRO A 18 -15.58 10.85 22.71
N ASP A 19 -15.83 11.60 21.65
CA ASP A 19 -17.13 11.73 21.00
C ASP A 19 -17.34 10.70 19.87
N LEU A 20 -16.32 9.90 19.53
CA LEU A 20 -16.40 8.80 18.58
C LEU A 20 -16.05 7.47 19.25
N HIS A 21 -16.91 6.48 19.04
CA HIS A 21 -16.70 5.09 19.43
C HIS A 21 -16.63 4.21 18.17
N ILE A 22 -15.58 3.39 18.05
CA ILE A 22 -15.37 2.55 16.88
C ILE A 22 -15.55 1.08 17.27
N LEU A 23 -16.53 0.39 16.65
CA LEU A 23 -16.76 -1.04 16.84
C LEU A 23 -15.93 -1.83 15.82
N VAL A 24 -15.21 -2.85 16.28
CA VAL A 24 -14.34 -3.73 15.49
C VAL A 24 -14.62 -5.19 15.85
N ASP A 25 -14.44 -6.11 14.91
CA ASP A 25 -14.97 -7.49 14.99
C ASP A 25 -14.34 -8.31 16.13
N ASP A 26 -13.05 -8.08 16.37
CA ASP A 26 -12.22 -8.84 17.29
C ASP A 26 -12.14 -8.25 18.71
N ARG A 27 -12.91 -7.19 19.02
CA ARG A 27 -12.91 -6.57 20.36
C ARG A 27 -14.29 -6.58 21.03
N PRO A 28 -14.36 -6.86 22.34
CA PRO A 28 -15.61 -6.90 23.09
C PRO A 28 -16.21 -5.50 23.37
N GLY A 29 -15.45 -4.42 23.15
CA GLY A 29 -15.88 -3.05 23.41
C GLY A 29 -15.35 -2.05 22.37
N PRO A 30 -15.96 -0.85 22.28
CA PRO A 30 -15.58 0.16 21.30
C PRO A 30 -14.21 0.76 21.59
N LEU A 31 -13.48 1.10 20.51
CA LEU A 31 -12.29 1.95 20.58
C LEU A 31 -12.71 3.41 20.71
N PRO A 32 -12.25 4.15 21.73
CA PRO A 32 -12.53 5.56 21.89
C PRO A 32 -11.63 6.44 21.00
N ALA A 33 -12.20 7.43 20.33
CA ALA A 33 -11.49 8.44 19.55
C ALA A 33 -12.23 9.79 19.55
N HIS A 34 -11.51 10.89 19.33
CA HIS A 34 -12.07 12.21 19.09
C HIS A 34 -12.36 12.44 17.61
N HIS A 35 -13.64 12.64 17.27
CA HIS A 35 -14.09 12.94 15.92
C HIS A 35 -13.42 14.19 15.34
N ALA A 36 -13.17 15.23 16.15
CA ALA A 36 -12.56 16.48 15.68
C ALA A 36 -11.15 16.31 15.10
N VAL A 37 -10.31 15.50 15.75
CA VAL A 37 -8.96 15.17 15.25
C VAL A 37 -9.09 14.39 13.96
N LEU A 38 -9.98 13.40 13.94
CA LEU A 38 -10.20 12.58 12.76
C LEU A 38 -10.75 13.40 11.59
N MET A 39 -11.66 14.34 11.84
CA MET A 39 -12.27 15.25 10.85
C MET A 39 -11.27 16.24 10.26
N LEU A 40 -10.35 16.77 11.06
CA LEU A 40 -9.24 17.61 10.57
C LEU A 40 -8.41 16.87 9.52
N PHE A 41 -8.40 15.53 9.57
CA PHE A 41 -7.65 14.65 8.68
C PHE A 41 -8.50 13.76 7.76
N SER A 42 -9.83 13.90 7.75
CA SER A 42 -10.71 13.08 6.91
C SER A 42 -11.77 13.97 6.25
N ARG A 43 -11.48 14.40 5.02
CA ARG A 43 -12.47 15.06 4.15
C ARG A 43 -13.69 14.16 3.84
N CYS A 44 -13.62 12.87 4.19
CA CYS A 44 -14.54 11.82 3.74
C CYS A 44 -15.70 11.47 4.70
N VAL A 45 -15.82 12.08 5.89
CA VAL A 45 -16.96 11.78 6.80
C VAL A 45 -18.30 12.35 6.28
N ARG A 46 -18.29 13.16 5.20
CA ARG A 46 -19.54 13.60 4.57
C ARG A 46 -20.34 12.47 3.92
N ASP A 47 -19.69 11.38 3.52
CA ASP A 47 -20.30 10.34 2.66
C ASP A 47 -20.44 8.97 3.35
N LEU A 48 -20.00 8.83 4.60
CA LEU A 48 -20.29 7.61 5.36
C LEU A 48 -21.78 7.54 5.69
N PRO A 49 -22.44 6.38 5.50
CA PRO A 49 -23.81 6.20 5.96
C PRO A 49 -23.82 6.37 7.48
N ARG A 50 -24.28 7.55 7.92
CA ARG A 50 -24.58 7.77 9.34
C ARG A 50 -25.54 6.66 9.70
N ALA A 51 -25.17 5.84 10.68
CA ALA A 51 -26.08 4.88 11.26
C ALA A 51 -27.36 5.66 11.60
N ALA A 52 -28.41 5.44 10.81
CA ALA A 52 -29.72 5.98 11.11
C ALA A 52 -29.99 5.49 12.52
N ALA A 53 -30.20 6.44 13.44
CA ALA A 53 -30.32 6.20 14.88
C ALA A 53 -30.93 4.83 15.13
N ALA A 54 -30.15 3.93 15.72
CA ALA A 54 -30.56 2.56 15.93
C ALA A 54 -31.97 2.59 16.54
N PRO A 55 -32.98 1.98 15.89
CA PRO A 55 -34.29 1.92 16.49
C PRO A 55 -34.14 1.21 17.83
N ALA A 56 -34.62 1.87 18.89
CA ALA A 56 -34.57 1.34 20.25
C ALA A 56 -35.01 -0.12 20.22
N LEU A 57 -34.13 -1.01 20.69
CA LEU A 57 -34.41 -2.43 20.82
C LEU A 57 -35.70 -2.60 21.64
N ALA A 58 -36.79 -2.93 20.94
CA ALA A 58 -38.01 -3.37 21.57
C ALA A 58 -37.78 -4.75 22.21
N PRO A 59 -38.33 -5.03 23.40
CA PRO A 59 -38.20 -6.33 24.03
C PRO A 59 -38.81 -7.42 23.12
N PHE A 60 -38.04 -8.47 22.89
CA PHE A 60 -38.46 -9.68 22.19
C PHE A 60 -39.70 -10.29 22.87
N SER A 61 -40.87 -10.13 22.25
CA SER A 61 -42.02 -10.99 22.51
C SER A 61 -42.07 -12.08 21.44
N SER A 62 -41.60 -13.26 21.84
CA SER A 62 -41.82 -14.53 21.16
C SER A 62 -43.32 -14.83 21.14
N THR A 63 -43.94 -14.76 19.96
CA THR A 63 -45.05 -15.63 19.49
C THR A 63 -45.48 -15.17 18.11
N GLY A 64 -45.41 -16.04 17.10
CA GLY A 64 -45.87 -15.68 15.76
C GLY A 64 -45.54 -16.71 14.69
N THR A 65 -46.21 -17.85 14.77
CA THR A 65 -46.36 -18.88 13.75
C THR A 65 -46.63 -18.33 12.34
N TYR A 66 -45.85 -18.80 11.37
CA TYR A 66 -46.14 -18.68 9.94
C TYR A 66 -47.17 -19.73 9.51
N SER A 67 -48.21 -19.32 8.76
CA SER A 67 -48.73 -20.13 7.67
C SER A 67 -49.47 -19.32 6.60
N PHE A 68 -49.40 -19.88 5.41
CA PHE A 68 -49.66 -19.42 4.06
C PHE A 68 -51.15 -19.22 3.73
N GLY A 69 -51.46 -18.23 2.89
CA GLY A 69 -52.65 -18.20 2.06
C GLY A 69 -52.31 -18.68 0.65
N GLY A 70 -52.79 -19.87 0.27
CA GLY A 70 -52.70 -20.42 -1.09
C GLY A 70 -54.01 -20.25 -1.87
N GLY A 71 -53.90 -20.31 -3.21
CA GLY A 71 -55.03 -20.40 -4.13
C GLY A 71 -54.73 -21.33 -5.31
N HIS A 72 -55.48 -22.46 -5.35
CA HIS A 72 -55.79 -23.39 -6.46
C HIS A 72 -54.65 -24.23 -7.10
N ALA A 73 -54.80 -25.53 -7.39
CA ALA A 73 -55.90 -26.50 -7.26
C ALA A 73 -55.37 -27.96 -7.36
N ALA A 74 -56.20 -28.89 -6.87
CA ALA A 74 -56.42 -30.29 -7.33
C ALA A 74 -56.17 -31.43 -6.32
N ALA A 75 -57.30 -32.01 -5.91
CA ALA A 75 -57.60 -33.42 -5.60
C ALA A 75 -56.74 -34.22 -4.59
N GLY A 76 -57.40 -34.70 -3.54
CA GLY A 76 -57.02 -35.99 -2.95
C GLY A 76 -57.24 -36.17 -1.44
N SER A 77 -58.48 -36.49 -1.06
CA SER A 77 -58.84 -37.51 -0.06
C SER A 77 -58.61 -37.30 1.45
N ALA A 78 -59.69 -37.62 2.17
CA ALA A 78 -59.81 -38.29 3.47
C ALA A 78 -59.75 -37.48 4.79
N CYS A 79 -60.96 -37.28 5.34
CA CYS A 79 -61.47 -37.73 6.65
C CYS A 79 -60.91 -37.16 7.98
N GLY A 80 -61.84 -36.63 8.79
CA GLY A 80 -61.84 -36.66 10.27
C GLY A 80 -61.60 -35.30 10.93
N ALA A 81 -62.60 -34.53 11.38
CA ALA A 81 -63.54 -34.69 12.50
C ALA A 81 -63.12 -33.93 13.79
N GLY A 82 -64.01 -33.04 14.25
CA GLY A 82 -64.06 -32.42 15.59
C GLY A 82 -63.23 -31.13 15.76
N GLY A 83 -63.70 -30.03 16.35
CA GLY A 83 -64.95 -29.70 17.02
C GLY A 83 -64.69 -28.56 18.02
N GLY A 84 -65.59 -27.55 18.09
CA GLY A 84 -65.75 -26.56 19.19
C GLY A 84 -64.63 -25.53 19.39
N GLY A 85 -64.85 -24.27 19.79
CA GLY A 85 -66.05 -23.53 20.18
C GLY A 85 -65.62 -22.27 20.99
N GLY A 86 -66.39 -21.17 20.88
CA GLY A 86 -66.42 -20.00 21.78
C GLY A 86 -65.22 -19.04 21.70
N GLY A 87 -65.33 -17.71 21.80
CA GLY A 87 -66.43 -16.81 22.17
C GLY A 87 -65.86 -15.56 22.90
N GLY A 88 -66.49 -14.39 22.72
CA GLY A 88 -66.29 -13.16 23.55
C GLY A 88 -65.21 -12.20 23.04
N VAL A 89 -65.45 -11.00 22.48
CA VAL A 89 -66.24 -9.80 22.87
C VAL A 89 -65.57 -8.91 23.94
N GLY A 90 -65.40 -7.62 23.61
CA GLY A 90 -65.19 -6.47 24.52
C GLY A 90 -64.09 -5.52 24.03
N LEU A 91 -64.31 -4.38 23.33
CA LEU A 91 -65.02 -3.11 23.60
C LEU A 91 -64.39 -2.15 24.64
N SER A 92 -64.49 -0.86 24.30
CA SER A 92 -64.18 0.42 25.01
C SER A 92 -62.75 0.95 24.87
N ALA A 93 -62.43 2.16 24.37
CA ALA A 93 -63.03 3.50 24.24
C ALA A 93 -62.73 4.50 25.40
N GLY A 94 -62.26 5.70 25.02
CA GLY A 94 -62.09 6.91 25.86
C GLY A 94 -60.62 7.27 26.10
N GLY A 95 -60.10 8.48 25.91
CA GLY A 95 -60.68 9.80 25.69
C GLY A 95 -60.04 10.84 26.63
N ALA A 96 -59.77 12.05 26.11
CA ALA A 96 -59.54 13.35 26.77
C ALA A 96 -58.11 13.82 27.15
N LEU A 97 -57.60 14.76 26.33
CA LEU A 97 -57.25 16.17 26.60
C LEU A 97 -56.89 16.60 28.04
N GLY A 98 -55.81 17.40 28.19
CA GLY A 98 -55.74 18.38 29.27
C GLY A 98 -54.39 19.01 29.66
N SER A 99 -54.16 20.21 29.14
CA SER A 99 -53.54 21.37 29.83
C SER A 99 -52.02 21.60 29.80
N ALA A 100 -51.72 22.87 29.52
CA ALA A 100 -50.44 23.55 29.55
C ALA A 100 -50.06 23.98 30.97
N GLY A 101 -48.76 23.99 31.26
CA GLY A 101 -48.21 24.55 32.49
C GLY A 101 -46.72 24.85 32.36
N SER A 102 -46.42 26.15 32.23
CA SER A 102 -45.30 26.88 32.83
C SER A 102 -43.87 26.35 32.67
N ALA A 103 -43.09 27.09 31.88
CA ALA A 103 -41.65 27.00 31.74
C ALA A 103 -40.89 27.27 33.05
N PRO A 104 -39.84 26.51 33.36
CA PRO A 104 -38.73 26.97 34.17
C PRO A 104 -37.56 27.45 33.30
N LEU A 105 -36.84 28.42 33.84
CA LEU A 105 -35.69 29.11 33.28
C LEU A 105 -34.65 28.17 32.64
N GLU A 106 -34.20 28.56 31.45
CA GLU A 106 -33.10 27.97 30.67
C GLU A 106 -31.82 27.86 31.52
N ALA A 107 -31.59 26.68 32.08
CA ALA A 107 -30.24 26.15 32.14
C ALA A 107 -29.79 26.00 30.69
N ALA A 108 -28.70 26.69 30.30
CA ALA A 108 -28.08 26.51 29.01
C ALA A 108 -27.94 25.00 28.75
N ALA A 109 -28.73 24.50 27.81
CA ALA A 109 -28.68 23.12 27.38
C ALA A 109 -27.27 22.91 26.81
N LEU A 110 -26.38 22.34 27.63
CA LEU A 110 -25.25 21.60 27.13
C LEU A 110 -25.88 20.52 26.24
N GLY A 111 -25.97 20.81 24.95
CA GLY A 111 -26.57 19.93 23.96
C GLY A 111 -26.00 18.54 24.19
N SER A 112 -26.88 17.54 24.32
CA SER A 112 -26.49 16.15 24.48
C SER A 112 -25.40 15.85 23.45
N VAL A 113 -24.17 15.64 23.90
CA VAL A 113 -23.05 15.29 23.02
C VAL A 113 -23.43 13.96 22.39
N SER A 114 -23.85 14.00 21.13
CA SER A 114 -24.24 12.80 20.41
C SER A 114 -22.98 11.99 20.16
N ILE A 115 -22.79 10.92 20.93
CA ILE A 115 -21.73 9.95 20.71
C ILE A 115 -21.91 9.38 19.30
N THR A 116 -20.92 9.58 18.46
CA THR A 116 -20.88 8.99 17.12
C THR A 116 -20.35 7.57 17.23
N VAL A 117 -20.96 6.62 16.53
CA VAL A 117 -20.47 5.22 16.48
C VAL A 117 -20.10 4.88 15.04
N TRP A 118 -18.84 4.47 14.82
CA TRP A 118 -18.39 3.88 13.56
C TRP A 118 -18.35 2.36 13.71
N ASP A 119 -19.12 1.65 12.89
CA ASP A 119 -19.14 0.19 12.91
C ASP A 119 -18.28 -0.37 11.77
N LEU A 120 -17.10 -0.88 12.11
CA LEU A 120 -16.12 -1.46 11.18
C LEU A 120 -16.12 -2.99 11.21
N ARG A 121 -17.00 -3.63 11.98
CA ARG A 121 -17.02 -5.11 12.16
C ARG A 121 -17.16 -5.90 10.87
N ASN A 122 -17.74 -5.29 9.83
CA ASN A 122 -17.94 -5.91 8.52
C ASN A 122 -17.07 -5.29 7.42
N LEU A 123 -16.13 -4.38 7.76
CA LEU A 123 -15.25 -3.76 6.78
C LEU A 123 -14.16 -4.78 6.40
N VAL A 124 -14.19 -5.28 5.18
CA VAL A 124 -13.16 -6.16 4.61
C VAL A 124 -12.32 -5.35 3.63
N LEU A 125 -11.00 -5.34 3.83
CA LEU A 125 -10.07 -4.62 2.94
C LEU A 125 -9.87 -5.37 1.63
N GLU A 126 -9.46 -4.64 0.59
CA GLU A 126 -9.16 -5.24 -0.72
C GLU A 126 -8.08 -6.33 -0.61
N GLY A 127 -8.39 -7.52 -1.11
CA GLY A 127 -7.49 -8.67 -1.07
C GLY A 127 -7.49 -9.45 0.24
N GLU A 128 -8.22 -8.96 1.26
CA GLU A 128 -8.37 -9.65 2.53
C GLU A 128 -9.63 -10.52 2.56
N SER A 129 -9.60 -11.58 3.37
CA SER A 129 -10.74 -12.47 3.60
C SER A 129 -11.43 -12.24 4.95
N ARG A 130 -10.83 -11.40 5.81
CA ARG A 130 -11.29 -11.14 7.16
C ARG A 130 -11.58 -9.65 7.35
N PRO A 131 -12.51 -9.30 8.26
CA PRO A 131 -12.73 -7.92 8.64
C PRO A 131 -11.46 -7.27 9.21
N VAL A 132 -11.41 -5.94 9.15
CA VAL A 132 -10.34 -5.13 9.75
C VAL A 132 -10.27 -5.42 11.26
N SER A 133 -9.07 -5.79 11.73
CA SER A 133 -8.82 -6.03 13.15
C SER A 133 -8.74 -4.71 13.93
N GLY A 134 -9.09 -4.76 15.21
CA GLY A 134 -8.96 -3.65 16.13
C GLY A 134 -7.54 -3.14 16.26
N ASP A 135 -6.54 -3.99 16.02
CA ASP A 135 -5.13 -3.61 16.07
C ASP A 135 -4.72 -2.71 14.89
N VAL A 136 -5.26 -2.94 13.69
CA VAL A 136 -5.04 -2.05 12.54
C VAL A 136 -5.66 -0.68 12.80
N VAL A 137 -6.89 -0.64 13.32
CA VAL A 137 -7.59 0.60 13.67
C VAL A 137 -6.84 1.35 14.78
N GLN A 138 -6.39 0.64 15.81
CA GLN A 138 -5.64 1.22 16.92
C GLN A 138 -4.32 1.82 16.44
N ARG A 139 -3.54 1.11 15.60
CA ARG A 139 -2.29 1.63 15.02
C ARG A 139 -2.52 2.86 14.15
N TRP A 140 -3.59 2.85 13.36
CA TRP A 140 -3.98 4.03 12.59
C TRP A 140 -4.31 5.21 13.52
N LEU A 141 -5.04 4.97 14.61
CA LEU A 141 -5.36 6.02 15.57
C LEU A 141 -4.07 6.56 16.18
N ASP A 142 -3.18 5.69 16.63
CA ASP A 142 -1.91 6.11 17.22
C ASP A 142 -1.03 6.89 16.23
N LEU A 143 -1.05 6.54 14.94
CA LEU A 143 -0.42 7.36 13.89
C LEU A 143 -1.02 8.77 13.83
N VAL A 144 -2.34 8.88 13.76
CA VAL A 144 -3.01 10.19 13.65
C VAL A 144 -2.84 11.02 14.92
N TYR A 145 -3.02 10.41 16.09
CA TYR A 145 -2.86 11.08 17.37
C TYR A 145 -1.40 11.40 17.72
N SER A 146 -0.40 10.72 17.14
CA SER A 146 1.02 11.03 17.41
C SER A 146 1.43 12.48 17.12
N HIS A 147 0.65 13.17 16.27
CA HIS A 147 0.82 14.59 15.96
C HIS A 147 0.33 15.52 17.07
N VAL A 148 -0.61 15.06 17.88
CA VAL A 148 -1.27 15.85 18.94
C VAL A 148 -0.83 15.40 20.34
N ASP A 149 -0.48 14.12 20.48
CA ASP A 149 -0.04 13.48 21.71
C ASP A 149 1.25 12.68 21.44
N HIS A 150 2.38 13.22 21.88
CA HIS A 150 3.68 12.56 21.75
C HIS A 150 3.84 11.31 22.63
N GLY A 151 2.95 11.10 23.61
CA GLY A 151 2.87 9.88 24.40
C GLY A 151 2.37 8.69 23.58
N ARG A 152 1.55 8.94 22.55
CA ARG A 152 1.15 7.93 21.57
C ARG A 152 2.27 7.72 20.56
N ARG A 153 3.13 6.77 20.88
CA ARG A 153 4.17 6.30 19.97
C ARG A 153 3.55 5.30 19.01
N LEU A 154 3.62 5.61 17.72
CA LEU A 154 3.38 4.62 16.68
C LEU A 154 4.44 3.51 16.82
N GLU A 155 3.99 2.26 16.95
CA GLU A 155 4.87 1.11 16.85
C GLU A 155 5.63 1.16 15.52
N VAL A 156 6.93 0.89 15.55
CA VAL A 156 7.75 0.89 14.33
C VAL A 156 7.19 -0.16 13.39
N LEU A 157 6.86 0.24 12.16
CA LEU A 157 6.46 -0.67 11.10
C LEU A 157 7.69 -1.46 10.69
N THR A 158 7.80 -2.69 11.19
CA THR A 158 8.94 -3.56 10.94
C THR A 158 8.86 -4.24 9.57
N ASP A 159 7.69 -4.24 8.94
CA ASP A 159 7.33 -5.10 7.81
C ASP A 159 6.35 -4.37 6.88
N MET A 160 6.55 -4.51 5.57
CA MET A 160 5.66 -3.95 4.56
C MET A 160 4.25 -4.55 4.62
N GLU A 161 4.06 -5.84 4.89
CA GLU A 161 2.73 -6.44 5.00
C GLU A 161 1.90 -5.83 6.15
N HIS A 162 2.53 -5.54 7.29
CA HIS A 162 1.87 -4.80 8.36
C HIS A 162 1.50 -3.37 7.94
N ALA A 163 2.38 -2.72 7.18
CA ALA A 163 2.09 -1.41 6.60
C ALA A 163 0.99 -1.50 5.54
N ARG A 164 0.84 -2.61 4.82
CA ARG A 164 -0.15 -2.83 3.78
C ARG A 164 -1.56 -2.74 4.32
N SER A 165 -1.87 -3.47 5.39
CA SER A 165 -3.20 -3.42 6.01
C SER A 165 -3.51 -2.01 6.52
N LEU A 166 -2.52 -1.32 7.06
CA LEU A 166 -2.66 0.06 7.53
C LEU A 166 -2.89 1.05 6.38
N LEU A 167 -2.20 0.88 5.24
CA LEU A 167 -2.36 1.67 4.02
C LEU A 167 -3.71 1.44 3.36
N LEU A 168 -4.14 0.17 3.23
CA LEU A 168 -5.45 -0.20 2.71
C LEU A 168 -6.57 0.33 3.61
N PHE A 169 -6.39 0.28 4.93
CA PHE A 169 -7.33 0.89 5.87
C PHE A 169 -7.37 2.41 5.69
N ALA A 170 -6.20 3.05 5.62
CA ALA A 170 -6.08 4.49 5.43
C ALA A 170 -6.75 4.96 4.13
N ASP A 171 -6.63 4.18 3.05
CA ASP A 171 -7.32 4.36 1.78
C ASP A 171 -8.84 4.25 1.94
N ALA A 172 -9.32 3.15 2.54
CA ALA A 172 -10.73 2.85 2.71
C ALA A 172 -11.49 3.95 3.49
N ILE A 173 -10.83 4.59 4.45
CA ILE A 173 -11.42 5.69 5.24
C ILE A 173 -11.10 7.09 4.70
N GLY A 174 -10.34 7.20 3.59
CA GLY A 174 -9.98 8.48 2.98
C GLY A 174 -9.09 9.36 3.86
N SER A 175 -8.00 8.79 4.36
CA SER A 175 -7.03 9.49 5.22
C SER A 175 -6.39 10.69 4.54
N SER A 176 -6.04 11.71 5.32
CA SER A 176 -5.34 12.90 4.82
C SER A 176 -3.98 12.57 4.22
N SER A 177 -3.51 13.43 3.31
CA SER A 177 -2.16 13.37 2.76
C SER A 177 -1.10 13.44 3.85
N LEU A 178 -1.28 14.24 4.91
CA LEU A 178 -0.31 14.35 6.01
C LEU A 178 -0.11 13.01 6.75
N SER A 179 -1.20 12.28 7.01
CA SER A 179 -1.13 10.96 7.64
C SER A 179 -0.42 9.95 6.74
N LEU A 180 -0.75 9.97 5.44
CA LEU A 180 -0.15 9.11 4.42
C LEU A 180 1.34 9.42 4.20
N GLU A 181 1.72 10.69 4.15
CA GLU A 181 3.11 11.16 4.07
C GLU A 181 3.90 10.73 5.31
N THR A 182 3.32 10.88 6.50
CA THR A 182 3.94 10.42 7.75
C THR A 182 4.15 8.92 7.75
N LEU A 183 3.15 8.16 7.33
CA LEU A 183 3.21 6.70 7.20
C LEU A 183 4.28 6.27 6.20
N CYS A 184 4.31 6.90 5.01
CA CYS A 184 5.29 6.65 3.96
C CYS A 184 6.71 6.96 4.42
N ARG A 185 6.93 8.12 5.04
CA ARG A 185 8.22 8.50 5.61
C ARG A 185 8.69 7.48 6.65
N ARG A 186 7.80 7.06 7.56
CA ARG A 186 8.12 6.03 8.57
C ARG A 186 8.50 4.69 7.94
N LEU A 187 7.78 4.28 6.90
CA LEU A 187 8.07 3.05 6.17
C LEU A 187 9.46 3.09 5.53
N LEU A 188 9.83 4.22 4.93
CA LEU A 188 11.14 4.41 4.29
C LEU A 188 12.28 4.65 5.30
N GLU A 189 11.97 5.11 6.51
CA GLU A 189 12.92 5.17 7.64
C GLU A 189 13.25 3.78 8.20
N THR A 190 12.43 2.75 7.91
CA THR A 190 12.68 1.38 8.39
C THR A 190 13.89 0.77 7.66
N PRO A 191 14.98 0.46 8.38
CA PRO A 191 16.15 -0.16 7.78
C PRO A 191 15.81 -1.58 7.29
N GLY A 192 16.23 -1.91 6.07
CA GLY A 192 15.99 -3.24 5.50
C GLY A 192 14.52 -3.48 5.13
N LEU A 193 13.81 -2.43 4.69
CA LEU A 193 12.45 -2.54 4.19
C LEU A 193 12.33 -3.66 3.16
N HIS A 194 11.46 -4.64 3.42
CA HIS A 194 11.37 -5.87 2.65
C HIS A 194 9.99 -6.09 2.04
N VAL A 195 9.95 -6.60 0.82
CA VAL A 195 8.75 -7.14 0.17
C VAL A 195 8.72 -8.64 0.35
N ARG A 196 7.57 -9.17 0.80
CA ARG A 196 7.32 -10.61 0.84
C ARG A 196 6.82 -11.10 -0.51
N VAL A 197 7.52 -12.10 -1.04
CA VAL A 197 7.16 -12.76 -2.30
C VAL A 197 6.68 -14.17 -1.97
N PRO A 198 5.41 -14.52 -2.24
CA PRO A 198 4.92 -15.87 -1.98
C PRO A 198 5.60 -16.85 -2.94
N LEU A 199 6.06 -17.99 -2.42
CA LEU A 199 6.65 -19.07 -3.21
C LEU A 199 5.62 -20.20 -3.35
N GLU A 200 5.50 -20.76 -4.56
CA GLU A 200 4.62 -21.90 -4.79
C GLU A 200 5.14 -23.18 -4.10
N GLN A 201 4.19 -24.04 -3.70
CA GLN A 201 4.35 -25.19 -2.82
C GLN A 201 5.56 -26.09 -3.13
N ASN A 202 6.58 -26.06 -2.27
CA ASN A 202 7.56 -27.14 -1.94
C ASN A 202 8.77 -26.64 -1.13
N THR A 203 8.79 -25.39 -0.69
CA THR A 203 9.84 -24.83 0.17
C THR A 203 9.44 -24.92 1.65
N HIS A 204 10.42 -25.12 2.53
CA HIS A 204 10.22 -25.07 3.98
C HIS A 204 9.75 -23.68 4.47
N VAL A 205 10.00 -22.64 3.67
CA VAL A 205 9.55 -21.27 3.90
C VAL A 205 8.62 -20.87 2.74
N PRO A 206 7.33 -20.55 2.99
CA PRO A 206 6.38 -20.28 1.90
C PRO A 206 6.50 -18.87 1.30
N TRP A 207 7.47 -18.07 1.75
CA TRP A 207 7.72 -16.73 1.24
C TRP A 207 9.22 -16.44 1.19
N LEU A 208 9.59 -15.51 0.31
CA LEU A 208 10.92 -14.93 0.17
C LEU A 208 10.86 -13.46 0.58
N GLU A 209 11.81 -13.01 1.40
CA GLU A 209 11.90 -11.61 1.81
C GLU A 209 12.98 -10.88 0.99
N LEU A 210 12.56 -9.90 0.20
CA LEU A 210 13.42 -9.10 -0.67
C LEU A 210 13.56 -7.69 -0.12
N VAL A 211 14.76 -7.28 0.27
CA VAL A 211 15.06 -5.92 0.72
C VAL A 211 15.08 -4.99 -0.48
N LEU A 212 14.28 -3.92 -0.40
CA LEU A 212 14.08 -2.98 -1.50
C LEU A 212 15.27 -2.07 -1.78
N MET A 213 16.06 -1.75 -0.75
CA MET A 213 17.11 -0.73 -0.86
C MET A 213 18.49 -1.36 -0.90
N GLY A 214 19.28 -0.95 -1.89
CA GLY A 214 20.70 -1.29 -1.95
C GLY A 214 21.00 -2.76 -2.13
N ARG A 215 20.06 -3.57 -2.64
CA ARG A 215 20.28 -5.00 -2.91
C ARG A 215 19.84 -5.39 -4.31
N MET A 216 20.73 -6.09 -4.99
CA MET A 216 20.48 -6.69 -6.29
C MET A 216 20.46 -8.20 -6.11
N TYR A 217 19.39 -8.83 -6.58
CA TYR A 217 19.12 -10.24 -6.46
C TYR A 217 19.27 -10.91 -7.82
N TYR A 218 19.96 -12.04 -7.86
CA TYR A 218 20.17 -12.79 -9.08
C TYR A 218 20.24 -14.29 -8.81
N VAL A 219 20.01 -15.08 -9.86
CA VAL A 219 20.05 -16.54 -9.80
C VAL A 219 21.27 -17.02 -10.57
N LEU A 220 22.24 -17.62 -9.88
CA LEU A 220 23.37 -18.31 -10.53
C LEU A 220 23.06 -19.78 -10.76
N GLN A 221 23.42 -20.24 -11.96
CA GLN A 221 23.39 -21.67 -12.23
C GLN A 221 24.52 -22.37 -11.46
N PRO A 222 24.27 -23.53 -10.84
CA PRO A 222 23.04 -24.32 -11.02
C PRO A 222 21.92 -24.11 -9.98
N ARG A 223 22.10 -23.43 -8.83
CA ARG A 223 21.16 -23.61 -7.68
C ARG A 223 20.94 -22.47 -6.69
N SER A 224 21.68 -21.36 -6.71
CA SER A 224 21.57 -20.35 -5.64
C SER A 224 20.84 -19.10 -6.11
N LEU A 225 19.87 -18.66 -5.31
CA LEU A 225 19.48 -17.25 -5.27
C LEU A 225 20.47 -16.52 -4.37
N GLU A 226 21.09 -15.50 -4.93
CA GLU A 226 22.10 -14.69 -4.28
C GLU A 226 21.66 -13.23 -4.29
N PHE A 227 22.25 -12.45 -3.38
CA PHE A 227 22.21 -11.01 -3.49
C PHE A 227 23.58 -10.41 -3.31
N VAL A 228 23.73 -9.22 -3.87
CA VAL A 228 24.86 -8.34 -3.64
C VAL A 228 24.34 -6.99 -3.15
N ASP A 229 25.00 -6.47 -2.11
CA ASP A 229 24.76 -5.11 -1.61
C ASP A 229 25.32 -4.08 -2.61
N VAL A 230 24.63 -2.95 -2.82
CA VAL A 230 25.00 -1.91 -3.80
C VAL A 230 25.29 -0.61 -3.06
N PRO A 231 26.52 -0.04 -3.17
CA PRO A 231 27.66 -0.50 -3.99
C PRO A 231 28.31 -1.78 -3.43
N TYR A 232 28.90 -2.61 -4.32
CA TYR A 232 29.37 -3.97 -4.01
C TYR A 232 30.24 -4.02 -2.77
N THR A 233 29.75 -4.72 -1.75
CA THR A 233 30.50 -4.95 -0.51
C THR A 233 30.58 -6.42 -0.15
N ALA A 234 29.53 -7.20 -0.39
CA ALA A 234 29.50 -8.64 -0.18
C ALA A 234 28.48 -9.34 -1.09
N CYS A 235 28.78 -10.57 -1.47
CA CYS A 235 27.83 -11.52 -2.03
C CYS A 235 27.37 -12.48 -0.94
N VAL A 236 26.06 -12.69 -0.82
CA VAL A 236 25.46 -13.59 0.17
C VAL A 236 24.47 -14.53 -0.52
N ILE A 237 24.61 -15.82 -0.23
CA ILE A 237 23.69 -16.87 -0.68
C ILE A 237 22.46 -16.86 0.22
N ILE A 238 21.27 -16.66 -0.34
CA ILE A 238 20.00 -16.64 0.40
C ILE A 238 19.50 -18.05 0.63
N ASP A 239 19.50 -18.85 -0.43
CA ASP A 239 19.01 -20.22 -0.39
C ASP A 239 19.77 -21.09 -1.41
N PRO A 240 20.60 -22.04 -0.96
CA PRO A 240 21.31 -22.96 -1.84
C PRO A 240 20.41 -24.06 -2.45
N GLY A 241 19.10 -24.07 -2.15
CA GLY A 241 18.18 -25.17 -2.42
C GLY A 241 16.90 -24.82 -3.19
N ILE A 242 16.81 -23.66 -3.83
CA ILE A 242 15.60 -23.29 -4.60
C ILE A 242 15.35 -24.31 -5.71
N SER A 243 14.19 -24.96 -5.65
CA SER A 243 13.77 -25.96 -6.64
C SER A 243 13.64 -25.35 -8.03
N GLU A 244 13.82 -26.16 -9.07
CA GLU A 244 13.66 -25.70 -10.46
C GLU A 244 12.26 -25.14 -10.73
N ALA A 245 11.22 -25.75 -10.13
CA ALA A 245 9.85 -25.26 -10.19
C ALA A 245 9.72 -23.86 -9.55
N CYS A 246 10.29 -23.67 -8.36
CA CYS A 246 10.28 -22.37 -7.69
C CYS A 246 11.04 -21.31 -8.50
N ARG A 247 12.13 -21.68 -9.17
CA ARG A 247 12.89 -20.78 -10.05
C ARG A 247 12.07 -20.34 -11.26
N ALA A 248 11.32 -21.26 -11.85
CA ALA A 248 10.47 -20.96 -13.00
C ALA A 248 9.32 -20.01 -12.62
N SER A 249 8.75 -20.13 -11.41
CA SER A 249 7.67 -19.26 -10.93
C SER A 249 8.14 -17.97 -10.26
N LEU A 250 9.40 -17.91 -9.79
CA LEU A 250 9.95 -16.77 -9.05
C LEU A 250 9.75 -15.42 -9.78
N PRO A 251 10.08 -15.26 -11.08
CA PRO A 251 9.89 -13.96 -11.73
C PRO A 251 8.44 -13.48 -11.74
N GLY A 252 7.49 -14.38 -11.95
CA GLY A 252 6.06 -14.06 -11.90
C GLY A 252 5.62 -13.67 -10.49
N ALA A 253 6.08 -14.40 -9.47
CA ALA A 253 5.77 -14.11 -8.07
C ALA A 253 6.33 -12.76 -7.61
N VAL A 254 7.60 -12.46 -7.94
CA VAL A 254 8.24 -11.17 -7.65
C VAL A 254 7.49 -10.06 -8.37
N ALA A 255 7.16 -10.25 -9.65
CA ALA A 255 6.44 -9.25 -10.42
C ALA A 255 5.06 -8.96 -9.82
N ALA A 256 4.30 -9.98 -9.44
CA ALA A 256 2.97 -9.83 -8.82
C ALA A 256 3.04 -9.10 -7.47
N ALA A 257 4.05 -9.38 -6.65
CA ALA A 257 4.25 -8.69 -5.37
C ALA A 257 4.57 -7.20 -5.60
N LEU A 258 5.52 -6.88 -6.50
CA LEU A 258 5.89 -5.50 -6.82
C LEU A 258 4.77 -4.72 -7.49
N GLU A 259 4.01 -5.37 -8.37
CA GLU A 259 2.84 -4.80 -9.04
C GLU A 259 1.79 -4.36 -8.00
N GLY A 260 1.45 -5.23 -7.04
CA GLY A 260 0.48 -4.91 -5.99
C GLY A 260 0.93 -3.74 -5.11
N TRP A 261 2.22 -3.69 -4.80
CA TRP A 261 2.82 -2.60 -4.02
C TRP A 261 2.88 -1.27 -4.78
N LEU A 262 3.25 -1.30 -6.07
CA LEU A 262 3.25 -0.12 -6.93
C LEU A 262 1.85 0.42 -7.16
N TYR A 263 0.87 -0.45 -7.37
CA TYR A 263 -0.54 -0.06 -7.50
C TYR A 263 -1.04 0.64 -6.23
N LEU A 264 -0.78 0.06 -5.04
CA LEU A 264 -1.17 0.66 -3.77
C LEU A 264 -0.46 2.00 -3.52
N ALA A 265 0.86 2.05 -3.75
CA ALA A 265 1.64 3.28 -3.58
C ALA A 265 1.16 4.39 -4.54
N GLY A 266 0.87 4.06 -5.79
CA GLY A 266 0.33 5.01 -6.77
C GLY A 266 -1.06 5.51 -6.39
N ARG A 267 -1.98 4.59 -6.05
CA ARG A 267 -3.35 4.93 -5.64
C ARG A 267 -3.37 5.90 -4.46
N LEU A 268 -2.49 5.68 -3.48
CA LEU A 268 -2.34 6.52 -2.30
C LEU A 268 -1.42 7.74 -2.51
N ARG A 269 -0.92 7.96 -3.74
CA ARG A 269 0.01 9.03 -4.10
C ARG A 269 1.27 9.08 -3.24
N LEU A 270 1.76 7.91 -2.84
CA LEU A 270 3.00 7.75 -2.07
C LEU A 270 4.22 7.80 -2.99
N VAL A 271 4.50 8.98 -3.55
CA VAL A 271 5.59 9.20 -4.53
C VAL A 271 6.93 8.64 -4.05
N PRO A 272 7.38 8.87 -2.79
CA PRO A 272 8.67 8.34 -2.35
C PRO A 272 8.73 6.80 -2.36
N LEU A 273 7.67 6.13 -1.91
CA LEU A 273 7.58 4.66 -1.90
C LEU A 273 7.53 4.11 -3.33
N ALA A 274 6.71 4.69 -4.19
CA ALA A 274 6.64 4.30 -5.60
C ALA A 274 8.00 4.44 -6.30
N ARG A 275 8.75 5.51 -6.01
CA ARG A 275 10.11 5.70 -6.52
C ARG A 275 11.06 4.61 -6.01
N THR A 276 11.05 4.31 -4.70
CA THR A 276 11.85 3.21 -4.13
C THR A 276 11.56 1.85 -4.78
N LEU A 277 10.28 1.55 -5.03
CA LEU A 277 9.87 0.31 -5.71
C LEU A 277 10.33 0.28 -7.17
N ILE A 278 10.21 1.40 -7.90
CA ILE A 278 10.71 1.50 -9.29
C ILE A 278 12.24 1.37 -9.33
N ASP A 279 12.96 1.97 -8.39
CA ASP A 279 14.42 1.87 -8.32
C ASP A 279 14.85 0.43 -8.01
N PHE A 280 14.13 -0.27 -7.13
CA PHE A 280 14.32 -1.70 -6.93
C PHE A 280 14.08 -2.49 -8.23
N VAL A 281 12.97 -2.25 -8.93
CA VAL A 281 12.65 -2.90 -10.22
C VAL A 281 13.80 -2.70 -11.21
N LYS A 282 14.25 -1.45 -11.40
CA LYS A 282 15.37 -1.10 -12.30
C LYS A 282 16.65 -1.83 -11.91
N LEU A 283 16.96 -1.90 -10.61
CA LEU A 283 18.14 -2.59 -10.11
C LEU A 283 18.10 -4.10 -10.40
N GLN A 284 16.91 -4.71 -10.47
CA GLN A 284 16.77 -6.12 -10.82
C GLN A 284 16.83 -6.39 -12.34
N LEU A 285 16.88 -5.38 -13.21
CA LEU A 285 16.94 -5.56 -14.69
C LEU A 285 18.35 -5.90 -15.19
N VAL A 286 18.94 -6.92 -14.58
CA VAL A 286 20.22 -7.54 -14.92
C VAL A 286 20.11 -8.33 -16.24
N PRO A 287 21.20 -8.58 -16.99
CA PRO A 287 21.18 -9.34 -18.23
C PRO A 287 20.40 -10.67 -18.19
N ALA A 288 19.84 -11.02 -19.35
CA ALA A 288 18.91 -12.13 -19.51
C ALA A 288 19.53 -13.45 -19.03
N GLY A 289 18.87 -14.10 -18.06
CA GLY A 289 19.29 -15.37 -17.47
C GLY A 289 19.62 -15.28 -15.97
N LEU A 290 20.04 -14.11 -15.48
CA LEU A 290 20.38 -13.90 -14.06
C LEU A 290 19.30 -13.14 -13.29
N SER A 291 18.52 -12.31 -13.99
CA SER A 291 17.51 -11.45 -13.36
C SER A 291 16.35 -12.24 -12.75
N ILE A 292 16.00 -11.90 -11.51
CA ILE A 292 14.80 -12.39 -10.83
C ILE A 292 13.49 -11.76 -11.35
N LEU A 293 13.56 -10.79 -12.27
CA LEU A 293 12.40 -10.00 -12.72
C LEU A 293 12.30 -9.84 -14.24
N GLY A 294 13.42 -9.92 -14.96
CA GLY A 294 13.53 -9.60 -16.38
C GLY A 294 12.42 -10.21 -17.25
N PRO A 295 12.16 -11.54 -17.18
CA PRO A 295 11.10 -12.19 -17.96
C PRO A 295 9.68 -11.71 -17.66
N ALA A 296 9.46 -11.12 -16.47
CA ALA A 296 8.13 -10.74 -15.96
C ALA A 296 7.98 -9.23 -15.73
N VAL A 297 8.95 -8.39 -16.14
CA VAL A 297 8.93 -6.95 -15.87
C VAL A 297 7.68 -6.25 -16.41
N ALA A 298 7.13 -6.70 -17.53
CA ALA A 298 5.90 -6.16 -18.10
C ALA A 298 4.69 -6.36 -17.17
N GLN A 299 4.70 -7.38 -16.32
CA GLN A 299 3.64 -7.64 -15.34
C GLN A 299 3.68 -6.62 -14.20
N VAL A 300 4.87 -6.10 -13.84
CA VAL A 300 5.04 -5.06 -12.82
C VAL A 300 4.33 -3.76 -13.22
N TYR A 301 4.46 -3.37 -14.48
CA TYR A 301 3.86 -2.17 -15.05
C TYR A 301 2.51 -2.47 -15.70
N SER A 302 1.62 -3.11 -14.94
CA SER A 302 0.26 -3.44 -15.38
C SER A 302 -0.54 -2.16 -15.73
N PRO A 303 -1.63 -2.27 -16.52
CA PRO A 303 -2.47 -1.11 -16.82
C PRO A 303 -2.99 -0.38 -15.58
N ARG A 304 -3.31 -1.10 -14.49
CA ARG A 304 -3.77 -0.47 -13.23
C ARG A 304 -2.66 0.28 -12.51
N VAL A 305 -1.43 -0.22 -12.53
CA VAL A 305 -0.27 0.49 -11.98
C VAL A 305 -0.06 1.79 -12.74
N LEU A 306 -0.07 1.74 -14.08
CA LEU A 306 0.15 2.94 -14.91
C LEU A 306 -0.97 3.98 -14.74
N GLN A 307 -2.22 3.56 -14.55
CA GLN A 307 -3.34 4.46 -14.29
C GLN A 307 -3.26 5.17 -12.94
N CYS A 308 -2.66 4.54 -11.94
CA CYS A 308 -2.53 5.09 -10.59
C CYS A 308 -1.15 5.68 -10.32
N LEU A 309 -0.18 5.56 -11.22
CA LEU A 309 1.16 6.04 -10.98
C LEU A 309 1.15 7.58 -10.83
N PRO A 310 1.85 8.15 -9.84
CA PRO A 310 1.90 9.59 -9.68
C PRO A 310 2.40 10.26 -10.97
N PRO A 311 1.74 11.35 -11.43
CA PRO A 311 2.09 12.02 -12.67
C PRO A 311 3.54 12.48 -12.69
N GLU A 312 4.10 12.81 -11.52
CA GLU A 312 5.49 13.20 -11.34
C GLU A 312 6.44 12.10 -11.81
N LEU A 313 6.15 10.83 -11.51
CA LEU A 313 6.98 9.69 -11.90
C LEU A 313 6.82 9.35 -13.38
N LEU A 314 5.61 9.54 -13.94
CA LEU A 314 5.38 9.37 -15.37
C LEU A 314 6.11 10.43 -16.19
N VAL A 315 6.05 11.69 -15.77
CA VAL A 315 6.77 12.79 -16.41
C VAL A 315 8.28 12.61 -16.24
N GLU A 316 8.75 12.26 -15.04
CA GLU A 316 10.17 11.96 -14.80
C GLU A 316 10.67 10.83 -15.71
N GLY A 317 9.90 9.73 -15.81
CA GLY A 317 10.20 8.61 -16.70
C GLY A 317 10.22 9.03 -18.17
N PHE A 318 9.21 9.76 -18.63
CA PHE A 318 9.13 10.29 -19.98
C PHE A 318 10.28 11.24 -20.30
N LEU A 319 10.64 12.15 -19.39
CA LEU A 319 11.76 13.07 -19.58
C LEU A 319 13.09 12.32 -19.62
N ARG A 320 13.30 11.35 -18.71
CA ARG A 320 14.50 10.51 -18.73
C ARG A 320 14.63 9.74 -20.03
N ASP A 321 13.52 9.22 -20.55
CA ASP A 321 13.46 8.55 -21.84
C ASP A 321 13.71 9.55 -22.98
N ALA A 322 12.95 10.64 -23.09
CA ALA A 322 13.09 11.62 -24.18
C ALA A 322 14.47 12.32 -24.23
N VAL A 323 15.09 12.54 -23.06
CA VAL A 323 16.42 13.12 -22.95
C VAL A 323 17.52 12.05 -23.12
N GLY A 324 17.21 10.79 -22.83
CA GLY A 324 18.12 9.65 -23.00
C GLY A 324 18.10 9.04 -24.41
N ASP A 325 16.94 9.00 -25.06
CA ASP A 325 16.65 8.49 -26.39
C ASP A 325 17.00 9.58 -27.41
N LEU A 326 18.30 9.80 -27.54
CA LEU A 326 18.84 10.57 -28.65
C LEU A 326 18.71 9.73 -29.94
N PRO A 327 18.68 10.35 -31.13
CA PRO A 327 18.57 9.66 -32.42
C PRO A 327 19.75 8.72 -32.77
N SER A 328 20.57 8.36 -31.79
CA SER A 328 21.80 7.60 -31.87
C SER A 328 21.79 6.43 -30.87
N ARG A 329 20.76 5.56 -30.95
CA ARG A 329 20.96 4.14 -30.62
C ARG A 329 21.89 3.55 -31.69
N VAL A 330 23.17 3.84 -31.53
CA VAL A 330 24.21 3.36 -32.42
C VAL A 330 24.58 1.97 -31.94
N GLN A 331 24.47 0.98 -32.82
CA GLN A 331 25.16 -0.27 -32.61
C GLN A 331 26.65 0.03 -32.70
N LEU A 332 27.35 -0.04 -31.57
CA LEU A 332 28.79 0.11 -31.57
C LEU A 332 29.38 -1.12 -32.28
N GLN A 333 29.90 -0.91 -33.48
CA GLN A 333 30.79 -1.85 -34.13
C GLN A 333 32.19 -1.24 -34.05
N ALA A 334 32.98 -1.71 -33.09
CA ALA A 334 34.35 -1.27 -32.91
C ALA A 334 35.30 -2.40 -33.31
N ASN A 335 36.12 -2.14 -34.33
CA ASN A 335 37.24 -3.00 -34.70
C ASN A 335 38.46 -2.61 -33.85
N GLY A 336 38.37 -2.81 -32.53
CA GLY A 336 39.43 -2.46 -31.60
C GLY A 336 38.94 -2.26 -30.16
N PRO A 337 39.87 -2.06 -29.21
CA PRO A 337 39.54 -1.93 -27.80
C PRO A 337 38.67 -0.70 -27.54
N VAL A 338 37.58 -0.89 -26.80
CA VAL A 338 36.68 0.18 -26.36
C VAL A 338 36.85 0.39 -24.87
N THR A 339 37.06 1.64 -24.43
CA THR A 339 37.14 1.95 -23.01
C THR A 339 35.76 2.30 -22.47
N LEU A 340 35.25 1.53 -21.51
CA LEU A 340 34.01 1.81 -20.80
C LEU A 340 34.28 2.56 -19.50
N GLY A 341 33.73 3.76 -19.38
CA GLY A 341 33.75 4.54 -18.14
C GLY A 341 32.50 4.31 -17.32
N CYS A 342 32.66 3.91 -16.06
CA CYS A 342 31.54 3.74 -15.15
C CYS A 342 31.15 5.07 -14.48
N ALA A 343 29.97 5.59 -14.82
CA ALA A 343 29.48 6.89 -14.33
C ALA A 343 28.88 6.85 -12.92
N SER A 344 28.54 5.68 -12.40
CA SER A 344 27.96 5.53 -11.05
C SER A 344 28.72 4.46 -10.26
N ALA A 345 28.67 4.56 -8.93
CA ALA A 345 29.26 3.56 -8.04
C ALA A 345 28.62 2.16 -8.23
N ALA A 346 27.32 2.10 -8.55
CA ALA A 346 26.64 0.84 -8.83
C ALA A 346 27.14 0.19 -10.13
N ALA A 347 27.33 0.99 -11.19
CA ALA A 347 27.93 0.50 -12.44
C ALA A 347 29.38 0.07 -12.20
N ALA A 348 30.20 0.91 -11.58
CA ALA A 348 31.61 0.63 -11.32
C ALA A 348 31.78 -0.68 -10.53
N ALA A 349 30.94 -0.86 -9.53
CA ALA A 349 30.93 -2.06 -8.71
C ALA A 349 30.48 -3.32 -9.48
N TRP A 350 29.54 -3.20 -10.43
CA TRP A 350 29.17 -4.31 -11.34
C TRP A 350 30.32 -4.72 -12.27
N TYR A 351 31.15 -3.77 -12.69
CA TYR A 351 32.34 -4.02 -13.52
C TYR A 351 33.63 -4.23 -12.71
N GLU A 352 33.52 -4.44 -11.40
CA GLU A 352 34.65 -4.59 -10.46
C GLU A 352 35.73 -3.50 -10.61
N CYS A 353 35.34 -2.30 -11.00
CA CYS A 353 36.25 -1.18 -11.26
C CYS A 353 35.97 0.01 -10.34
N ALA A 354 36.95 0.91 -10.21
CA ALA A 354 36.74 2.16 -9.47
C ALA A 354 35.83 3.12 -10.26
N PRO A 355 34.97 3.94 -9.61
CA PRO A 355 34.22 4.98 -10.30
C PRO A 355 35.15 5.88 -11.12
N GLY A 356 34.84 6.09 -12.40
CA GLY A 356 35.70 6.84 -13.33
C GLY A 356 36.90 6.07 -13.91
N HIS A 357 37.11 4.80 -13.54
CA HIS A 357 38.08 3.94 -14.21
C HIS A 357 37.53 3.49 -15.57
N GLY A 358 38.41 3.47 -16.57
CA GLY A 358 38.11 2.98 -17.89
C GLY A 358 38.42 1.49 -17.97
N VAL A 359 37.44 0.66 -18.35
CA VAL A 359 37.64 -0.76 -18.58
C VAL A 359 37.84 -1.00 -20.07
N GLU A 360 38.95 -1.61 -20.46
CA GLU A 360 39.25 -1.90 -21.86
C GLU A 360 38.53 -3.18 -22.31
N LEU A 361 37.74 -3.09 -23.38
CA LEU A 361 36.86 -4.16 -23.84
C LEU A 361 37.41 -4.74 -25.13
N ALA A 362 37.48 -6.06 -25.21
CA ALA A 362 38.14 -6.80 -26.29
C ALA A 362 37.38 -6.70 -27.63
N ALA A 363 36.05 -6.65 -27.59
CA ALA A 363 35.21 -6.50 -28.77
C ALA A 363 33.82 -5.97 -28.41
N VAL A 364 33.16 -5.35 -29.38
CA VAL A 364 31.75 -4.96 -29.28
C VAL A 364 30.96 -5.55 -30.43
N GLU A 365 30.01 -6.43 -30.12
CA GLU A 365 29.13 -7.06 -31.11
C GLU A 365 27.70 -6.55 -30.97
N ALA A 366 26.93 -6.51 -32.06
CA ALA A 366 25.52 -6.18 -32.00
C ALA A 366 24.69 -7.44 -31.75
N LEU A 367 24.02 -7.54 -30.60
CA LEU A 367 23.12 -8.65 -30.28
C LEU A 367 21.73 -8.12 -29.94
N GLU A 368 20.72 -8.49 -30.73
CA GLU A 368 19.30 -8.20 -30.47
C GLU A 368 18.98 -6.71 -30.19
N GLY A 369 19.71 -5.80 -30.86
CA GLY A 369 19.52 -4.36 -30.68
C GLY A 369 20.26 -3.74 -29.49
N ARG A 370 21.12 -4.51 -28.80
CA ARG A 370 22.07 -4.03 -27.79
C ARG A 370 23.52 -4.22 -28.28
N SER A 371 24.45 -3.48 -27.68
CA SER A 371 25.89 -3.72 -27.87
C SER A 371 26.35 -4.72 -26.82
N MET A 372 26.87 -5.87 -27.22
CA MET A 372 27.49 -6.84 -26.32
C MET A 372 28.94 -6.45 -26.14
N LEU A 373 29.37 -6.30 -24.89
CA LEU A 373 30.77 -6.04 -24.56
C LEU A 373 31.44 -7.35 -24.18
N HIS A 374 32.51 -7.66 -24.90
CA HIS A 374 33.37 -8.79 -24.58
C HIS A 374 34.54 -8.32 -23.74
N SER A 375 34.79 -9.01 -22.64
CA SER A 375 35.96 -8.80 -21.77
C SER A 375 36.58 -10.14 -21.42
N GLU A 376 37.90 -10.18 -21.29
CA GLU A 376 38.58 -11.35 -20.74
C GLU A 376 38.43 -11.41 -19.21
N GLU A 377 38.09 -10.30 -18.56
CA GLU A 377 38.04 -10.16 -17.10
C GLU A 377 36.65 -10.48 -16.52
N PHE A 378 35.58 -10.36 -17.31
CA PHE A 378 34.20 -10.58 -16.85
C PHE A 378 33.33 -11.17 -17.96
N ALA A 379 32.19 -11.76 -17.56
CA ALA A 379 31.21 -12.32 -18.50
C ALA A 379 30.77 -11.29 -19.56
N ASP A 380 30.39 -11.75 -20.74
CA ASP A 380 29.86 -10.89 -21.80
C ASP A 380 28.63 -10.13 -21.29
N LEU A 381 28.64 -8.79 -21.44
CA LEU A 381 27.60 -7.93 -20.88
C LEU A 381 26.90 -7.12 -21.97
N PRO A 382 25.57 -7.22 -22.08
CA PRO A 382 24.81 -6.37 -22.97
C PRO A 382 24.72 -4.96 -22.39
N VAL A 383 25.19 -3.97 -23.13
CA VAL A 383 25.07 -2.55 -22.82
C VAL A 383 24.26 -1.80 -23.86
N ASN A 384 23.57 -0.77 -23.39
CA ASN A 384 23.01 0.26 -24.24
C ASN A 384 24.03 1.39 -24.33
N ALA A 385 24.63 1.55 -25.50
CA ALA A 385 25.49 2.69 -25.79
C ALA A 385 24.71 3.75 -26.56
N SER A 386 24.81 5.00 -26.12
CA SER A 386 24.30 6.16 -26.84
C SER A 386 25.48 7.05 -27.23
N MET A 387 25.58 7.43 -28.50
CA MET A 387 26.64 8.34 -28.98
C MET A 387 26.12 9.78 -29.04
N GLY A 388 26.69 10.69 -28.24
CA GLY A 388 26.26 12.09 -28.15
C GLY A 388 25.18 12.33 -27.09
N GLY A 389 24.69 13.57 -27.02
CA GLY A 389 23.66 14.02 -26.07
C GLY A 389 24.16 14.63 -24.76
N LEU A 390 23.24 14.83 -23.82
CA LEU A 390 23.54 15.38 -22.51
C LEU A 390 24.32 14.35 -21.68
N SER A 391 25.36 14.81 -20.97
CA SER A 391 26.02 14.02 -19.93
C SER A 391 25.04 13.60 -18.83
N ALA A 392 25.37 12.57 -18.05
CA ALA A 392 24.51 12.11 -16.94
C ALA A 392 24.12 13.25 -15.99
N GLU A 393 25.07 14.13 -15.64
CA GLU A 393 24.83 15.31 -14.81
C GLU A 393 23.88 16.30 -15.48
N GLN A 394 24.10 16.59 -16.78
CA GLN A 394 23.22 17.49 -17.53
C GLN A 394 21.80 16.92 -17.70
N ARG A 395 21.66 15.60 -17.86
CA ARG A 395 20.36 14.92 -17.91
C ARG A 395 19.64 15.06 -16.58
N GLU A 396 20.32 14.75 -15.47
CA GLU A 396 19.69 14.84 -14.15
C GLU A 396 19.34 16.29 -13.80
N ALA A 397 20.18 17.26 -14.16
CA ALA A 397 19.90 18.68 -14.00
C ALA A 397 18.70 19.13 -14.86
N ALA A 398 18.60 18.67 -16.12
CA ALA A 398 17.48 18.98 -17.00
C ALA A 398 16.17 18.37 -16.49
N VAL A 399 16.19 17.12 -16.02
CA VAL A 399 15.04 16.44 -15.43
C VAL A 399 14.62 17.17 -14.15
N THR A 400 15.56 17.48 -13.25
CA THR A 400 15.28 18.20 -12.00
C THR A 400 14.67 19.57 -12.28
N GLN A 401 15.25 20.34 -13.20
CA GLN A 401 14.71 21.66 -13.59
C GLN A 401 13.30 21.56 -14.16
N ALA A 402 13.03 20.56 -15.00
CA ALA A 402 11.70 20.36 -15.57
C ALA A 402 10.68 19.95 -14.49
N MET A 403 11.08 19.09 -13.55
CA MET A 403 10.25 18.68 -12.42
C MET A 403 9.97 19.84 -11.46
N GLU A 404 10.94 20.70 -11.18
CA GLU A 404 10.75 21.91 -10.36
C GLU A 404 9.72 22.85 -10.99
N ARG A 405 9.75 23.03 -12.32
CA ARG A 405 8.74 23.85 -13.02
C ARG A 405 7.35 23.24 -12.93
N LEU A 406 7.24 21.93 -13.14
CA LEU A 406 5.96 21.22 -13.03
C LEU A 406 5.35 21.40 -11.63
N LEU A 407 6.15 21.22 -10.58
CA LEU A 407 5.71 21.36 -9.19
C LEU A 407 5.36 22.81 -8.81
N ALA A 408 5.89 23.81 -9.51
CA ALA A 408 5.55 25.22 -9.30
C ALA A 408 4.22 25.63 -9.95
N GLU A 409 3.73 24.86 -10.92
CA GLU A 409 2.48 25.13 -11.66
C GLU A 409 1.26 24.41 -11.06
N THR A 410 1.48 23.40 -10.22
CA THR A 410 0.46 22.64 -9.46
C THR A 410 0.26 23.22 -8.07
#